data_AF-A0A967XAD7-F1
#
_entry.id   AF-A0A967XAD7-F1
#
_cell.length_a   1.000
_cell.length_b   1.000
_cell.length_c   1.000
_cell.angle_alpha   90.00
_cell.angle_beta   90.00
_cell.angle_gamma   90.00
#
_symmetry.space_group_name_H-M   'P 1'
#
loop_
_entity.id
_entity.type
_entity.pdbx_description
1 polymer ?
#
loop_
_entity_poly.entity_id
_entity_poly.type
_entity_poly.pdbx_seq_one_letter_code
_entity_poly.pdbx_strand_id
1 'polypeptide(L)'
;AARSLDSVTKRGIRTILSESERAAKIVRNLLTFSRKRHTTRAMVDLNQVVRETLALRAYEQRVTNIVVIDGLAAGLPQVFADPHHLKQVL
;
A
#
# COMPACT_ATOMS: atom_id res chain seq x y z
N ALA A 1 13.69 27.28 27.12
CA ALA A 1 14.75 26.94 26.14
C ALA A 1 14.39 25.62 25.46
N ALA A 2 14.09 25.63 24.16
CA ALA A 2 13.85 24.40 23.40
C ALA A 2 15.16 23.62 23.28
N ARG A 3 15.29 22.50 23.98
CA ARG A 3 16.45 21.60 23.90
C ARG A 3 16.49 21.09 22.46
N SER A 4 17.46 21.55 21.65
CA SER A 4 17.60 21.06 20.28
C SER A 4 17.96 19.58 20.36
N LEU A 5 17.06 18.71 19.91
CA LEU A 5 17.35 17.27 19.82
C LEU A 5 18.61 17.07 18.97
N ASP A 6 19.59 16.37 19.53
CA ASP A 6 20.83 16.02 18.86
C ASP A 6 20.55 15.19 17.59
N SER A 7 21.45 15.25 16.63
CA SER A 7 21.23 14.65 15.31
C SER A 7 21.06 13.12 15.37
N VAL A 8 21.65 12.47 16.39
CA VAL A 8 21.54 11.02 16.61
C VAL A 8 20.14 10.69 17.11
N THR A 9 19.64 11.40 18.13
CA THR A 9 18.27 11.23 18.63
C THR A 9 17.22 11.50 17.53
N LYS A 10 17.39 12.53 16.70
CA LYS A 10 16.49 12.79 15.55
C LYS A 10 16.51 11.68 14.51
N ARG A 11 17.65 11.02 14.29
CA ARG A 11 17.72 9.85 13.38
C ARG A 11 17.06 8.64 14.01
N GLY A 12 17.33 8.36 15.30
CA GLY A 12 16.70 7.27 16.03
C GLY A 12 15.18 7.35 16.03
N ILE A 13 14.61 8.52 16.33
CA ILE A 13 13.16 8.75 16.30
C ILE A 13 12.58 8.51 14.91
N ARG A 14 13.25 8.96 13.84
CA ARG A 14 12.81 8.71 12.46
C ARG A 14 12.84 7.24 12.09
N THR A 15 13.86 6.50 12.50
CA THR A 15 13.92 5.05 12.29
C THR A 15 12.79 4.34 13.03
N ILE A 16 12.56 4.69 14.31
CA ILE A 16 11.46 4.11 15.09
C ILE A 16 10.11 4.37 14.42
N LEU A 17 9.86 5.60 13.95
CA LEU A 17 8.62 5.94 13.26
C LEU A 17 8.45 5.11 11.97
N SER A 18 9.47 5.07 11.12
CA SER A 18 9.46 4.27 9.87
C SER A 18 9.15 2.80 10.12
N GLU A 19 9.81 2.18 11.11
CA GLU A 19 9.62 0.77 11.38
C GLU A 19 8.28 0.48 12.08
N SER A 20 7.77 1.42 12.87
CA SER A 20 6.41 1.34 13.43
C SER A 20 5.34 1.40 12.33
N GLU A 21 5.49 2.31 11.36
CA GLU A 21 4.59 2.41 10.21
C GLU A 21 4.65 1.15 9.33
N ARG A 22 5.86 0.60 9.13
CA ARG A 22 6.07 -0.67 8.41
C ARG A 22 5.36 -1.82 9.10
N ALA A 23 5.56 -1.99 10.41
CA ALA A 23 4.91 -3.04 11.19
C ALA A 23 3.37 -2.90 11.13
N ALA A 24 2.85 -1.68 11.28
CA ALA A 24 1.42 -1.40 11.15
C ALA A 24 0.88 -1.75 9.75
N LYS A 25 1.65 -1.49 8.68
CA LYS A 25 1.29 -1.88 7.31
C LYS A 25 1.23 -3.41 7.17
N ILE A 26 2.20 -4.14 7.72
CA ILE A 26 2.24 -5.61 7.67
C ILE A 26 1.03 -6.20 8.40
N VAL A 27 0.75 -5.76 9.63
CA VAL A 27 -0.40 -6.24 10.41
C VAL A 27 -1.73 -5.95 9.70
N ARG A 28 -1.90 -4.75 9.14
CA ARG A 28 -3.10 -4.39 8.34
C ARG A 28 -3.26 -5.28 7.12
N ASN A 29 -2.17 -5.59 6.42
CA ASN A 29 -2.21 -6.49 5.27
C ASN A 29 -2.60 -7.91 5.68
N LEU A 30 -2.03 -8.44 6.77
CA LEU A 30 -2.38 -9.77 7.29
C LEU A 30 -3.85 -9.87 7.72
N LEU A 31 -4.35 -8.86 8.45
CA LEU A 31 -5.76 -8.79 8.87
C LEU A 31 -6.71 -8.62 7.68
N THR A 32 -6.27 -7.95 6.62
CA THR A 32 -7.01 -7.87 5.35
C THR A 32 -7.14 -9.26 4.72
N PHE A 33 -6.06 -10.06 4.73
CA PHE A 33 -6.04 -11.42 4.18
C PHE A 33 -6.81 -12.45 5.02
N SER A 34 -6.76 -12.36 6.35
CA SER A 34 -7.35 -13.38 7.24
C SER A 34 -8.87 -13.30 7.35
N ARG A 35 -9.48 -12.15 7.02
CA ARG A 35 -10.93 -11.99 7.03
C ARG A 35 -11.56 -12.73 5.83
N LYS A 36 -12.29 -13.82 6.10
CA LYS A 36 -13.31 -14.35 5.17
C LYS A 36 -14.35 -13.25 4.94
N ARG A 37 -14.19 -12.46 3.88
CA ARG A 37 -15.16 -11.42 3.50
C ARG A 37 -16.24 -12.05 2.65
N HIS A 38 -17.49 -11.77 2.99
CA HIS A 38 -18.57 -11.91 2.02
C HIS A 38 -18.27 -10.98 0.83
N THR A 39 -18.37 -11.51 -0.38
CA THR A 39 -18.16 -10.75 -1.61
C THR A 39 -19.04 -9.51 -1.57
N THR A 40 -18.44 -8.33 -1.44
CA THR A 40 -19.18 -7.08 -1.32
C THR A 40 -18.83 -6.25 -2.53
N ARG A 41 -19.71 -6.29 -3.54
CA ARG A 41 -19.56 -5.44 -4.72
C ARG A 41 -19.83 -3.99 -4.33
N ALA A 42 -19.02 -3.09 -4.85
CA ALA A 42 -19.18 -1.64 -4.72
C ALA A 42 -18.80 -0.98 -6.05
N MET A 43 -19.07 0.32 -6.19
CA MET A 43 -18.49 1.09 -7.28
C MET A 43 -16.98 1.26 -7.00
N VAL A 44 -16.15 0.79 -7.92
CA VAL A 44 -14.70 0.71 -7.78
C VAL A 44 -14.03 1.56 -8.83
N ASP A 45 -13.02 2.33 -8.41
CA ASP A 45 -12.03 2.94 -9.29
C ASP A 45 -10.96 1.90 -9.63
N LEU A 46 -10.93 1.48 -10.91
CA LEU A 46 -9.97 0.48 -11.39
C LEU A 46 -8.52 0.96 -11.29
N ASN A 47 -8.26 2.25 -11.53
CA ASN A 47 -6.90 2.78 -11.45
C ASN A 47 -6.40 2.72 -10.03
N GLN A 48 -7.27 3.01 -9.05
CA GLN A 48 -6.92 2.89 -7.65
C GLN A 48 -6.58 1.45 -7.26
N VAL A 49 -7.38 0.48 -7.72
CA VAL A 49 -7.11 -0.95 -7.48
C VAL A 49 -5.75 -1.37 -8.04
N VAL A 50 -5.44 -1.02 -9.29
CA VAL A 50 -4.16 -1.38 -9.92
C VAL A 50 -2.98 -0.78 -9.17
N ARG A 51 -3.04 0.52 -8.80
CA ARG A 51 -1.97 1.17 -8.04
C ARG A 51 -1.75 0.53 -6.67
N GLU A 52 -2.83 0.22 -5.97
CA GLU A 52 -2.75 -0.44 -4.66
C GLU A 52 -2.13 -1.83 -4.78
N THR A 53 -2.46 -2.60 -5.82
CA THR A 53 -1.84 -3.90 -6.10
C THR A 53 -0.35 -3.77 -6.40
N LEU A 54 0.05 -2.86 -7.29
CA LEU A 54 1.47 -2.63 -7.60
C LEU A 54 2.27 -2.22 -6.35
N ALA A 55 1.66 -1.42 -5.46
CA ALA A 55 2.27 -1.00 -4.21
C ALA A 55 2.53 -2.14 -3.21
N LEU A 56 1.87 -3.31 -3.36
CA LEU A 56 2.16 -4.49 -2.55
C LEU A 56 3.53 -5.09 -2.85
N ARG A 57 4.02 -4.96 -4.09
CA ARG A 57 5.30 -5.52 -4.55
C ARG A 57 6.40 -4.49 -4.80
N ALA A 58 6.11 -3.20 -4.56
CA ALA A 58 7.06 -2.10 -4.81
C ALA A 58 8.45 -2.30 -4.18
N TYR A 59 8.52 -2.89 -2.97
CA TYR A 59 9.80 -3.17 -2.33
C TYR A 59 10.60 -4.24 -3.08
N GLU A 60 9.96 -5.36 -3.41
CA GLU A 60 10.56 -6.47 -4.17
C GLU A 60 11.06 -6.00 -5.54
N GLN A 61 10.23 -5.24 -6.25
CA GLN A 61 10.58 -4.63 -7.55
C GLN A 61 11.81 -3.73 -7.42
N ARG A 62 11.90 -2.91 -6.38
CA ARG A 62 13.05 -2.03 -6.13
C ARG A 62 14.34 -2.81 -5.88
N VAL A 63 14.31 -3.84 -5.02
CA VAL A 63 15.52 -4.62 -4.70
C VAL A 63 15.97 -5.51 -5.86
N THR A 64 15.06 -5.86 -6.77
CA THR A 64 15.34 -6.61 -8.01
C THR A 64 15.63 -5.71 -9.21
N ASN A 65 15.74 -4.39 -9.01
CA ASN A 65 16.01 -3.39 -10.05
C ASN A 65 14.99 -3.39 -11.20
N ILE A 66 13.72 -3.66 -10.87
CA ILE A 66 12.59 -3.61 -11.79
C ILE A 66 11.94 -2.21 -11.72
N VAL A 67 11.75 -1.60 -12.89
CA VAL A 67 11.01 -0.35 -13.06
C VAL A 67 9.59 -0.67 -13.50
N VAL A 68 8.60 -0.14 -12.78
CA VAL A 68 7.18 -0.27 -13.13
C VAL A 68 6.70 1.05 -13.74
N ILE A 69 6.01 0.96 -14.88
CA ILE A 69 5.41 2.10 -15.57
C ILE A 69 3.89 1.89 -15.58
N ASP A 70 3.12 2.79 -14.97
CA ASP A 70 1.67 2.72 -14.89
C ASP A 70 1.00 3.54 -16.01
N GLY A 71 0.74 2.89 -17.14
CA GLY A 71 0.02 3.47 -18.29
C GLY A 71 -1.50 3.47 -18.13
N LEU A 72 -2.02 4.05 -17.04
CA LEU A 72 -3.45 3.99 -16.71
C LEU A 72 -4.27 5.06 -17.44
N ALA A 73 -5.39 4.65 -18.06
CA ALA A 73 -6.28 5.56 -18.77
C ALA A 73 -6.99 6.53 -17.80
N ALA A 74 -7.07 7.80 -18.19
CA ALA A 74 -7.84 8.81 -17.45
C ALA A 74 -9.35 8.68 -17.74
N GLY A 75 -10.18 9.05 -16.76
CA GLY A 75 -11.63 9.17 -16.94
C GLY A 75 -12.37 7.83 -17.09
N LEU A 76 -11.78 6.72 -16.65
CA LEU A 76 -12.48 5.43 -16.64
C LEU A 76 -13.74 5.52 -15.77
N PRO A 77 -14.87 4.95 -16.22
CA PRO A 77 -16.06 4.86 -15.40
C PRO A 77 -15.79 3.97 -14.19
N GLN A 78 -16.49 4.23 -13.09
CA GLN A 78 -16.48 3.31 -11.95
C GLN A 78 -17.13 1.97 -12.34
N VAL A 79 -16.59 0.87 -11.84
CA VAL A 79 -17.08 -0.50 -12.13
C VAL A 79 -17.70 -1.11 -10.89
N PHE A 80 -18.87 -1.73 -11.03
CA PHE A 80 -19.52 -2.44 -9.93
C PHE A 80 -18.93 -3.84 -9.74
N ALA A 81 -17.92 -3.94 -8.88
CA ALA A 81 -17.13 -5.16 -8.67
C ALA A 81 -16.72 -5.33 -7.21
N ASP A 82 -16.21 -6.51 -6.84
CA ASP A 82 -15.53 -6.68 -5.56
C ASP A 82 -14.04 -6.30 -5.71
N PRO A 83 -13.58 -5.22 -5.06
CA PRO A 83 -12.20 -4.76 -5.19
C PRO A 83 -11.17 -5.79 -4.69
N HIS A 84 -11.53 -6.69 -3.76
CA HIS A 84 -10.61 -7.72 -3.26
C HIS A 84 -10.39 -8.81 -4.30
N HIS A 85 -11.45 -9.21 -5.00
CA HIS A 85 -11.33 -10.18 -6.09
C HIS A 85 -10.50 -9.61 -7.24
N LEU A 86 -10.68 -8.32 -7.58
CA LEU A 86 -9.84 -7.65 -8.57
C LEU A 86 -8.37 -7.65 -8.14
N LYS A 87 -8.07 -7.26 -6.89
CA LYS A 87 -6.71 -7.29 -6.34
C LYS A 87 -6.09 -8.67 -6.24
N GLN A 88 -6.89 -9.73 -6.12
CA GLN A 88 -6.41 -11.10 -5.98
C GLN A 88 -5.90 -11.67 -7.31
N VAL A 89 -6.51 -11.24 -8.43
CA VAL A 89 -6.14 -11.71 -9.78
C VAL A 89 -5.01 -10.86 -10.37
N LEU A 90 -4.96 -9.57 -10.04
CA LEU A 90 -3.91 -8.63 -10.42
C LEU A 90 -2.64 -8.82 -9.57
#